data_AF-A0A367M654-F1
#
_entry.id   AF-A0A367M654-F1
#
_cell.length_a   1.000
_cell.length_b   1.000
_cell.length_c   1.000
_cell.angle_alpha   90.00
_cell.angle_beta   90.00
_cell.angle_gamma   90.00
#
_symmetry.space_group_name_H-M   'P 1'
#
loop_
_entity.id
_entity.type
_entity.pdbx_description
1 polymer ?
#
loop_
_entity_poly.entity_id
_entity_poly.type
_entity_poly.pdbx_seq_one_letter_code
_entity_poly.pdbx_strand_id
1 'polypeptide(L)'
;MQHKRSRAMASSRSPFLFVLLALAVGGTANAHDDGLPAFRYSAELLGQLQLPSVALPLNDDLFLYGRDAEAFDLEAYLALNAPALRDKSEYLEHWSGYYSINPKVLLTLMAMQSGPLGAPDERALAAPLGRLSAKRGFDAQVRDVLQQLSRRYYGFEEYQLRQAAARKAVGEDGLNAASAALLGLLREGAKASAVQGGNPLGAYAQTFQRLFGTPAAELLQPRNRVARQLQAKAALAPPSNLMQLPWRQGYSWQPNGAHSNTGSGYPYSSFDASYDWPRWGSATYSVVAAHAGTVRVLSRCQVRVTHPSGWATNYYHMDQIQVSNGQQVSADTKLGVYAGNINTALCEGGSSTGPHLHFSLLYNGAFVSLQGASFGPYRINVGTSNYDNDCRRYYFYNQSAGTPHCAFRPLYNPGLAL
;
A
#
# COMPACT_ATOMS: atom_id res chain seq x y z
N MET A 1 52.76 -76.60 5.51
CA MET A 1 54.02 -75.86 5.74
C MET A 1 53.73 -74.66 6.63
N GLN A 2 54.60 -74.45 7.61
CA GLN A 2 54.50 -73.51 8.73
C GLN A 2 54.76 -72.03 8.36
N HIS A 3 54.17 -71.15 9.20
CA HIS A 3 54.64 -69.84 9.67
C HIS A 3 54.88 -68.67 8.70
N LYS A 4 54.17 -67.55 8.93
CA LYS A 4 54.61 -66.43 9.80
C LYS A 4 53.53 -65.36 10.01
N ARG A 5 53.46 -64.86 11.24
CA ARG A 5 52.72 -63.66 11.69
C ARG A 5 53.58 -62.40 11.46
N SER A 6 52.93 -61.28 11.15
CA SER A 6 53.38 -59.93 11.54
C SER A 6 52.18 -59.06 11.94
N ARG A 7 52.33 -58.38 13.09
CA ARG A 7 51.50 -57.25 13.62
C ARG A 7 51.73 -56.01 12.72
N ALA A 8 51.00 -54.88 12.72
CA ALA A 8 49.99 -54.24 13.57
C ALA A 8 49.27 -53.17 12.72
N MET A 9 48.03 -52.79 13.06
CA MET A 9 47.67 -51.47 13.60
C MET A 9 46.16 -51.27 13.60
N ALA A 10 45.65 -50.85 14.76
CA ALA A 10 44.27 -50.50 14.99
C ALA A 10 43.93 -49.17 14.29
N SER A 11 42.75 -49.09 13.69
CA SER A 11 42.11 -47.83 13.32
C SER A 11 40.66 -47.83 13.80
N SER A 12 40.28 -46.67 14.33
CA SER A 12 39.16 -46.38 15.20
C SER A 12 37.79 -46.56 14.54
N ARG A 13 36.82 -47.05 15.33
CA ARG A 13 35.38 -47.02 15.02
C ARG A 13 34.86 -45.59 15.13
N SER A 14 34.33 -45.03 14.05
CA SER A 14 33.43 -43.87 14.10
C SER A 14 31.98 -44.34 14.15
N PRO A 15 31.13 -43.84 15.07
CA PRO A 15 29.72 -44.13 15.06
C PRO A 15 29.04 -43.32 13.95
N PHE A 16 28.16 -43.97 13.19
CA PHE A 16 27.23 -43.33 12.27
C PHE A 16 26.31 -42.40 13.06
N LEU A 17 26.54 -41.09 12.95
CA LEU A 17 25.63 -40.06 13.42
C LEU A 17 24.60 -39.82 12.30
N PHE A 18 23.39 -40.37 12.47
CA PHE A 18 22.24 -39.95 11.67
C PHE A 18 21.93 -38.50 12.03
N VAL A 19 22.42 -37.56 11.22
CA VAL A 19 21.98 -36.18 11.26
C VAL A 19 20.58 -36.15 10.65
N LEU A 20 19.56 -36.15 11.50
CA LEU A 20 18.24 -35.64 11.13
C LEU A 20 18.45 -34.17 10.75
N LEU A 21 18.50 -33.90 9.45
CA LEU A 21 18.41 -32.54 8.93
C LEU A 21 16.96 -32.10 9.15
N ALA A 22 16.68 -31.52 10.32
CA ALA A 22 15.47 -30.76 10.56
C ALA A 22 15.52 -29.53 9.63
N LEU A 23 14.97 -29.67 8.43
CA LEU A 23 14.57 -28.55 7.60
C LEU A 23 13.49 -27.79 8.37
N ALA A 24 13.92 -26.79 9.14
CA ALA A 24 13.04 -25.75 9.61
C ALA A 24 12.54 -25.01 8.37
N VAL A 25 11.36 -25.41 7.88
CA VAL A 25 10.62 -24.66 6.86
C VAL A 25 10.04 -23.42 7.55
N GLY A 26 10.92 -22.47 7.85
CA GLY A 26 10.55 -21.09 8.18
C GLY A 26 10.35 -20.33 6.89
N GLY A 27 9.30 -20.65 6.13
CA GLY A 27 8.91 -19.84 4.98
C GLY A 27 8.27 -18.55 5.48
N THR A 28 9.02 -17.44 5.51
CA THR A 28 8.39 -16.12 5.67
C THR A 28 7.61 -15.85 4.38
N ALA A 29 6.28 -15.93 4.48
CA ALA A 29 5.40 -15.51 3.41
C ALA A 29 5.56 -14.00 3.21
N ASN A 30 6.37 -13.62 2.22
CA ASN A 30 6.60 -12.23 1.82
C ASN A 30 5.90 -11.99 0.48
N ALA A 31 4.97 -11.05 0.43
CA ALA A 31 4.39 -10.56 -0.80
C ALA A 31 4.77 -9.08 -1.00
N HIS A 32 4.48 -8.55 -2.18
CA HIS A 32 4.52 -7.12 -2.55
C HIS A 32 5.85 -6.54 -3.10
N ASP A 33 5.67 -5.89 -4.26
CA ASP A 33 6.55 -5.06 -5.11
C ASP A 33 8.00 -5.54 -5.35
N ASP A 34 8.72 -4.93 -6.30
CA ASP A 34 10.03 -5.36 -6.82
C ASP A 34 11.20 -5.31 -5.79
N GLY A 35 10.93 -5.40 -4.48
CA GLY A 35 11.93 -5.41 -3.41
C GLY A 35 12.65 -4.07 -3.22
N LEU A 36 12.10 -2.97 -3.74
CA LEU A 36 12.72 -1.65 -3.61
C LEU A 36 12.67 -1.18 -2.15
N PRO A 37 13.77 -0.62 -1.60
CA PRO A 37 13.81 -0.15 -0.22
C PRO A 37 12.86 1.05 0.00
N ALA A 38 12.51 1.34 1.25
CA ALA A 38 11.82 2.58 1.62
C ALA A 38 12.54 3.81 1.02
N PHE A 39 11.78 4.76 0.47
CA PHE A 39 12.35 6.00 -0.05
C PHE A 39 12.73 6.92 1.10
N ARG A 40 13.94 7.47 1.06
CA ARG A 40 14.46 8.38 2.09
C ARG A 40 14.88 9.70 1.46
N TYR A 41 14.38 10.79 2.02
CA TYR A 41 14.78 12.13 1.62
C TYR A 41 16.19 12.44 2.12
N SER A 42 17.07 12.84 1.20
CA SER A 42 18.39 13.40 1.55
C SER A 42 18.28 14.90 1.82
N ALA A 43 19.27 15.48 2.50
CA ALA A 43 19.31 16.92 2.76
C ALA A 43 19.36 17.73 1.44
N GLU A 44 20.07 17.22 0.43
CA GLU A 44 20.18 17.84 -0.89
C GLU A 44 18.83 17.83 -1.62
N LEU A 45 18.10 16.70 -1.56
CA LEU A 45 16.77 16.61 -2.15
C LEU A 45 15.79 17.56 -1.45
N LEU A 46 15.81 17.62 -0.11
CA LEU A 46 14.95 18.53 0.65
C LEU A 46 15.24 20.00 0.33
N GLY A 47 16.52 20.38 0.22
CA GLY A 47 16.91 21.72 -0.22
C GLY A 47 16.41 22.06 -1.63
N GLN A 48 16.24 21.05 -2.49
CA GLN A 48 15.66 21.20 -3.83
C GLN A 48 14.13 21.15 -3.85
N LEU A 49 13.43 20.99 -2.73
CA LEU A 49 11.95 20.93 -2.69
C LEU A 49 11.30 22.15 -2.06
N GLN A 50 12.09 23.19 -1.81
CA GLN A 50 11.60 24.44 -1.26
C GLN A 50 10.53 25.09 -2.15
N LEU A 51 9.40 25.42 -1.53
CA LEU A 51 8.32 26.20 -2.12
C LEU A 51 8.62 27.69 -1.90
N PRO A 52 8.49 28.55 -2.93
CA PRO A 52 8.50 30.00 -2.73
C PRO A 52 7.50 30.40 -1.63
N SER A 53 7.77 31.44 -0.85
CA SER A 53 6.94 31.82 0.32
C SER A 53 5.45 32.06 0.00
N VAL A 54 5.15 32.44 -1.24
CA VAL A 54 3.77 32.68 -1.73
C VAL A 54 3.10 31.42 -2.31
N ALA A 55 3.84 30.33 -2.53
CA ALA A 55 3.29 29.10 -3.07
C ALA A 55 2.62 28.26 -1.97
N LEU A 56 1.44 27.75 -2.28
CA LEU A 56 0.69 26.84 -1.41
C LEU A 56 1.02 25.38 -1.73
N PRO A 57 1.07 24.49 -0.73
CA PRO A 57 1.18 23.05 -0.95
C PRO A 57 -0.09 22.49 -1.61
N LEU A 58 0.03 21.31 -2.21
CA LEU A 58 -1.08 20.56 -2.79
C LEU A 58 -2.04 20.11 -1.70
N ASN A 59 -3.31 19.98 -2.04
CA ASN A 59 -4.27 19.34 -1.16
C ASN A 59 -4.08 17.80 -1.18
N ASP A 60 -3.72 17.20 -0.04
CA ASP A 60 -3.56 15.74 0.10
C ASP A 60 -4.83 14.99 -0.33
N ASP A 61 -6.01 15.57 -0.08
CA ASP A 61 -7.31 14.95 -0.37
C ASP A 61 -7.56 14.77 -1.89
N LEU A 62 -6.87 15.56 -2.73
CA LEU A 62 -6.91 15.47 -4.19
C LEU A 62 -5.70 14.75 -4.77
N PHE A 63 -4.70 14.44 -3.95
CA PHE A 63 -3.53 13.64 -4.33
C PHE A 63 -3.75 12.15 -4.05
N LEU A 64 -4.34 11.82 -2.90
CA LEU A 64 -4.57 10.45 -2.45
C LEU A 64 -5.86 9.87 -3.05
N TYR A 65 -5.92 8.55 -3.11
CA TYR A 65 -7.15 7.84 -3.43
C TYR A 65 -8.11 7.91 -2.23
N GLY A 66 -8.74 9.07 -2.04
CA GLY A 66 -9.76 9.34 -1.02
C GLY A 66 -11.12 9.64 -1.62
N ARG A 67 -11.95 10.43 -0.92
CA ARG A 67 -13.34 10.71 -1.33
C ARG A 67 -13.48 11.26 -2.76
N ASP A 68 -12.56 12.11 -3.20
CA ASP A 68 -12.58 12.66 -4.57
C ASP A 68 -12.34 11.57 -5.63
N ALA A 69 -11.40 10.66 -5.37
CA ALA A 69 -11.13 9.53 -6.26
C ALA A 69 -12.28 8.52 -6.27
N GLU A 70 -12.88 8.25 -5.11
CA GLU A 70 -14.02 7.33 -4.99
C GLU A 70 -15.27 7.84 -5.71
N ALA A 71 -15.46 9.16 -5.73
CA ALA A 71 -16.55 9.81 -6.48
C ALA A 71 -16.25 9.94 -7.99
N PHE A 72 -15.02 9.64 -8.42
CA PHE A 72 -14.63 9.73 -9.82
C PHE A 72 -14.94 8.42 -10.55
N ASP A 73 -15.85 8.51 -11.52
CA ASP A 73 -16.13 7.44 -12.47
C ASP A 73 -15.06 7.48 -13.58
N LEU A 74 -13.97 6.74 -13.33
CA LEU A 74 -12.84 6.68 -14.26
C LEU A 74 -13.26 6.10 -15.61
N GLU A 75 -14.06 5.04 -15.63
CA GLU A 75 -14.46 4.40 -16.88
C GLU A 75 -15.29 5.36 -17.75
N ALA A 76 -16.30 6.01 -17.14
CA ALA A 76 -17.13 6.99 -17.86
C ALA A 76 -16.30 8.20 -18.32
N TYR A 77 -15.36 8.67 -17.48
CA TYR A 77 -14.47 9.76 -17.87
C TYR A 77 -13.59 9.39 -19.06
N LEU A 78 -12.98 8.19 -19.06
CA LEU A 78 -12.14 7.72 -20.17
C LEU A 78 -12.97 7.52 -21.43
N ALA A 79 -14.18 6.96 -21.33
CA ALA A 79 -15.07 6.78 -22.49
C ALA A 79 -15.38 8.11 -23.20
N LEU A 80 -15.53 9.21 -22.45
CA LEU A 80 -15.85 10.52 -23.00
C LEU A 80 -14.61 11.31 -23.44
N ASN A 81 -13.53 11.28 -22.64
CA ASN A 81 -12.42 12.23 -22.76
C ASN A 81 -11.10 11.60 -23.25
N ALA A 82 -10.99 10.26 -23.20
CA ALA A 82 -9.77 9.53 -23.54
C ALA A 82 -10.09 8.11 -24.04
N PRO A 83 -10.89 7.94 -25.11
CA PRO A 83 -11.45 6.65 -25.49
C PRO A 83 -10.39 5.59 -25.84
N ALA A 84 -9.20 6.03 -26.27
CA ALA A 84 -8.05 5.16 -26.54
C ALA A 84 -7.45 4.50 -25.28
N LEU A 85 -7.82 4.96 -24.08
CA LEU A 85 -7.39 4.40 -22.79
C LEU A 85 -8.47 3.56 -22.11
N ARG A 86 -9.64 3.39 -22.74
CA ARG A 86 -10.80 2.73 -22.11
C ARG A 86 -10.51 1.28 -21.72
N ASP A 87 -9.76 0.55 -22.54
CA ASP A 87 -9.31 -0.82 -22.26
C ASP A 87 -8.30 -0.89 -21.10
N LYS A 88 -7.72 0.24 -20.70
CA LYS A 88 -6.82 0.38 -19.55
C LYS A 88 -7.53 0.78 -18.26
N SER A 89 -8.86 0.95 -18.26
CA SER A 89 -9.59 1.45 -17.09
C SER A 89 -9.35 0.64 -15.82
N GLU A 90 -9.47 -0.70 -15.89
CA GLU A 90 -9.21 -1.58 -14.73
C GLU A 90 -7.76 -1.40 -14.23
N TYR A 91 -6.79 -1.40 -15.17
CA TYR A 91 -5.37 -1.29 -14.83
C TYR A 91 -5.02 0.03 -14.15
N LEU A 92 -5.58 1.14 -14.64
CA LEU A 92 -5.39 2.45 -14.05
C LEU A 92 -6.04 2.52 -12.66
N GLU A 93 -7.25 1.99 -12.52
CA GLU A 93 -8.00 1.98 -11.27
C GLU A 93 -7.32 1.14 -10.18
N HIS A 94 -6.88 -0.07 -10.54
CA HIS A 94 -6.19 -0.99 -9.65
C HIS A 94 -4.93 -0.40 -9.07
N TRP A 95 -4.03 0.13 -9.91
CA TRP A 95 -2.75 0.62 -9.43
C TRP A 95 -2.90 1.96 -8.71
N SER A 96 -3.85 2.80 -9.11
CA SER A 96 -4.24 3.99 -8.34
C SER A 96 -4.77 3.61 -6.96
N GLY A 97 -5.62 2.60 -6.86
CA GLY A 97 -6.10 2.06 -5.59
C GLY A 97 -4.98 1.44 -4.76
N TYR A 98 -4.15 0.58 -5.35
CA TYR A 98 -3.07 -0.14 -4.68
C TYR A 98 -2.05 0.82 -4.05
N TYR A 99 -1.57 1.81 -4.82
CA TYR A 99 -0.63 2.81 -4.30
C TYR A 99 -1.32 3.96 -3.54
N SER A 100 -2.65 3.96 -3.54
CA SER A 100 -3.54 4.97 -2.98
C SER A 100 -3.26 6.39 -3.48
N ILE A 101 -3.09 6.51 -4.80
CA ILE A 101 -2.89 7.78 -5.52
C ILE A 101 -4.10 8.03 -6.42
N ASN A 102 -4.67 9.23 -6.36
CA ASN A 102 -5.85 9.59 -7.12
C ASN A 102 -5.61 9.40 -8.63
N PRO A 103 -6.47 8.67 -9.38
CA PRO A 103 -6.30 8.49 -10.82
C PRO A 103 -6.27 9.81 -11.60
N LYS A 104 -6.88 10.89 -11.09
CA LYS A 104 -6.78 12.24 -11.67
C LYS A 104 -5.34 12.78 -11.66
N VAL A 105 -4.53 12.43 -10.65
CA VAL A 105 -3.09 12.76 -10.62
C VAL A 105 -2.38 12.08 -11.78
N LEU A 106 -2.63 10.79 -11.98
CA LEU A 106 -2.02 10.00 -13.04
C LEU A 106 -2.37 10.55 -14.43
N LEU A 107 -3.65 10.78 -14.69
CA LEU A 107 -4.13 11.33 -15.96
C LEU A 107 -3.58 12.75 -16.22
N THR A 108 -3.46 13.58 -15.17
CA THR A 108 -2.81 14.89 -15.29
C THR A 108 -1.35 14.76 -15.70
N LEU A 109 -0.61 13.84 -15.08
CA LEU A 109 0.79 13.59 -15.42
C LEU A 109 0.94 13.05 -16.84
N MET A 110 0.06 12.14 -17.28
CA MET A 110 0.04 11.69 -18.67
C MET A 110 -0.14 12.87 -19.62
N ALA A 111 -1.14 13.71 -19.38
CA ALA A 111 -1.42 14.88 -20.21
C ALA A 111 -0.23 15.85 -20.30
N MET A 112 0.50 16.02 -19.19
CA MET A 112 1.69 16.87 -19.14
C MET A 112 2.90 16.27 -19.87
N GLN A 113 3.03 14.94 -19.93
CA GLN A 113 4.22 14.27 -20.47
C GLN A 113 4.06 13.85 -21.93
N SER A 114 2.86 13.45 -22.34
CA SER A 114 2.59 12.88 -23.66
C SER A 114 1.53 13.64 -24.48
N GLY A 115 0.96 14.73 -23.93
CA GLY A 115 0.00 15.57 -24.64
C GLY A 115 -1.47 15.20 -24.35
N PRO A 116 -2.44 15.77 -25.10
CA PRO A 116 -3.86 15.58 -24.82
C PRO A 116 -4.31 14.11 -24.83
N LEU A 117 -5.13 13.72 -23.85
CA LEU A 117 -5.58 12.33 -23.68
C LEU A 117 -6.64 11.86 -24.69
N GLY A 118 -7.32 12.78 -25.37
CA GLY A 118 -8.46 12.45 -26.24
C GLY A 118 -8.08 11.76 -27.56
N ALA A 119 -6.87 12.00 -28.05
CA ALA A 119 -6.35 11.40 -29.28
C ALA A 119 -4.82 11.24 -29.18
N PRO A 120 -4.34 10.35 -28.28
CA PRO A 120 -2.90 10.13 -28.11
C PRO A 120 -2.32 9.49 -29.37
N ASP A 121 -1.13 9.93 -29.78
CA ASP A 121 -0.39 9.26 -30.85
C ASP A 121 0.26 7.95 -30.35
N GLU A 122 0.87 7.18 -31.25
CA GLU A 122 1.51 5.91 -30.91
C GLU A 122 2.62 6.06 -29.87
N ARG A 123 3.34 7.19 -29.89
CA ARG A 123 4.40 7.50 -28.94
C ARG A 123 3.83 7.78 -27.55
N ALA A 124 2.73 8.52 -27.47
CA ALA A 124 2.01 8.80 -26.23
C ALA A 124 1.46 7.52 -25.60
N LEU A 125 0.95 6.58 -26.41
CA LEU A 125 0.50 5.27 -25.90
C LEU A 125 1.68 4.39 -25.45
N ALA A 126 2.80 4.42 -26.16
CA ALA A 126 3.99 3.63 -25.80
C ALA A 126 4.74 4.15 -24.57
N ALA A 127 4.65 5.46 -24.30
CA ALA A 127 5.36 6.14 -23.20
C ALA A 127 4.49 7.26 -22.58
N PRO A 128 3.35 6.92 -21.95
CA PRO A 128 2.35 7.90 -21.50
C PRO A 128 2.87 8.88 -20.45
N LEU A 129 3.89 8.48 -19.69
CA LEU A 129 4.50 9.26 -18.62
C LEU A 129 5.90 9.77 -19.00
N GLY A 130 6.31 9.55 -20.25
CA GLY A 130 7.54 10.10 -20.82
C GLY A 130 8.75 9.92 -19.92
N ARG A 131 9.37 11.04 -19.54
CA ARG A 131 10.61 11.08 -18.74
C ARG A 131 10.42 10.85 -17.23
N LEU A 132 9.18 10.73 -16.75
CA LEU A 132 8.92 10.46 -15.33
C LEU A 132 9.23 8.99 -14.96
N SER A 133 9.39 8.14 -15.98
CA SER A 133 9.76 6.74 -15.81
C SER A 133 10.84 6.34 -16.80
N ALA A 134 11.81 5.54 -16.35
CA ALA A 134 12.78 4.88 -17.23
C ALA A 134 12.23 3.57 -17.83
N LYS A 135 11.03 3.13 -17.42
CA LYS A 135 10.40 1.91 -17.93
C LYS A 135 9.83 2.14 -19.33
N ARG A 136 9.64 1.05 -20.07
CA ARG A 136 9.06 1.05 -21.43
C ARG A 136 7.67 0.44 -21.41
N GLY A 137 6.77 1.00 -22.21
CA GLY A 137 5.39 0.53 -22.31
C GLY A 137 4.48 1.18 -21.27
N PHE A 138 3.20 1.28 -21.62
CA PHE A 138 2.16 1.92 -20.81
C PHE A 138 2.12 1.38 -19.38
N ASP A 139 1.89 0.07 -19.26
CA ASP A 139 1.61 -0.59 -17.99
C ASP A 139 2.78 -0.43 -16.99
N ALA A 140 4.02 -0.62 -17.48
CA ALA A 140 5.22 -0.51 -16.66
C ALA A 140 5.51 0.93 -16.22
N GLN A 141 5.24 1.93 -17.06
CA GLN A 141 5.38 3.34 -16.67
C GLN A 141 4.35 3.77 -15.64
N VAL A 142 3.08 3.34 -15.80
CA VAL A 142 2.00 3.63 -14.85
C VAL A 142 2.35 3.09 -13.47
N ARG A 143 2.74 1.81 -13.38
CA ARG A 143 3.12 1.18 -12.11
C ARG A 143 4.30 1.90 -11.48
N ASP A 144 5.35 2.17 -12.26
CA ASP A 144 6.57 2.82 -11.78
C ASP A 144 6.31 4.25 -11.26
N VAL A 145 5.54 5.08 -11.96
CA VAL A 145 5.24 6.45 -11.50
C VAL A 145 4.36 6.44 -10.26
N LEU A 146 3.32 5.61 -10.21
CA LEU A 146 2.47 5.51 -9.02
C LEU A 146 3.25 5.01 -7.80
N GLN A 147 4.12 4.01 -8.00
CA GLN A 147 5.05 3.53 -6.99
C GLN A 147 5.98 4.66 -6.50
N GLN A 148 6.59 5.42 -7.42
CA GLN A 148 7.49 6.52 -7.08
C GLN A 148 6.78 7.61 -6.27
N LEU A 149 5.55 7.98 -6.65
CA LEU A 149 4.72 8.95 -5.92
C LEU A 149 4.38 8.44 -4.52
N SER A 150 3.90 7.21 -4.39
CA SER A 150 3.53 6.60 -3.12
C SER A 150 4.72 6.49 -2.17
N ARG A 151 5.85 5.98 -2.66
CA ARG A 151 7.09 5.86 -1.87
C ARG A 151 7.59 7.22 -1.38
N ARG A 152 7.52 8.26 -2.22
CA ARG A 152 7.89 9.63 -1.82
C ARG A 152 6.93 10.20 -0.80
N TYR A 153 5.63 10.02 -0.99
CA TYR A 153 4.61 10.50 -0.04
C TYR A 153 4.89 9.95 1.36
N TYR A 154 4.94 8.63 1.51
CA TYR A 154 5.15 8.02 2.81
C TYR A 154 6.57 8.18 3.36
N GLY A 155 7.58 8.26 2.49
CA GLY A 155 8.95 8.57 2.90
C GLY A 155 9.07 9.98 3.50
N PHE A 156 8.27 10.93 3.02
CA PHE A 156 8.23 12.28 3.58
C PHE A 156 7.49 12.31 4.91
N GLU A 157 6.37 11.57 5.04
CA GLU A 157 5.67 11.42 6.32
C GLU A 157 6.56 10.81 7.40
N GLU A 158 7.27 9.72 7.06
CA GLU A 158 8.22 9.08 7.98
C GLU A 158 9.32 10.05 8.42
N TYR A 159 9.85 10.84 7.48
CA TYR A 159 10.83 11.88 7.77
C TYR A 159 10.26 12.93 8.74
N GLN A 160 9.05 13.45 8.49
CA GLN A 160 8.43 14.46 9.36
C GLN A 160 8.20 13.92 10.78
N LEU A 161 7.73 12.67 10.91
CA LEU A 161 7.54 12.02 12.20
C LEU A 161 8.87 11.86 12.97
N ARG A 162 9.96 11.50 12.28
CA ARG A 162 11.30 11.43 12.90
C ARG A 162 11.81 12.78 13.38
N GLN A 163 11.59 13.83 12.61
CA GLN A 163 11.99 15.20 12.98
C GLN A 163 11.20 15.70 14.20
N ALA A 164 9.89 15.45 14.21
CA ALA A 164 9.02 15.77 15.34
C ALA A 164 9.44 15.00 16.61
N ALA A 165 9.73 13.71 16.50
CA ALA A 165 10.23 12.90 17.62
C ALA A 165 11.60 13.38 18.14
N ALA A 166 12.46 13.87 17.25
CA ALA A 166 13.76 14.46 17.60
C ALA A 166 13.66 15.87 18.21
N ARG A 167 12.45 16.43 18.39
CA ARG A 167 12.19 17.81 18.84
C ARG A 167 12.94 18.87 18.03
N LYS A 168 13.31 18.56 16.79
CA LYS A 168 13.83 19.56 15.86
C LYS A 168 12.64 20.38 15.38
N ALA A 169 12.79 21.70 15.31
CA ALA A 169 11.80 22.52 14.63
C ALA A 169 11.62 21.94 13.22
N VAL A 170 10.38 21.60 12.84
CA VAL A 170 10.05 21.21 11.47
C VAL A 170 10.15 22.50 10.63
N GLY A 171 11.37 22.90 10.33
CA GLY A 171 11.69 24.05 9.50
C GLY A 171 11.51 23.68 8.05
N GLU A 172 10.25 23.52 7.62
CA GLU A 172 9.93 23.29 6.23
C GLU A 172 8.78 24.21 5.86
N ASP A 173 9.02 25.04 4.85
CA ASP A 173 8.22 26.18 4.40
C ASP A 173 6.80 25.81 3.91
N GLY A 174 6.03 25.10 4.73
CA GLY A 174 4.68 24.64 4.43
C GLY A 174 4.60 23.48 3.42
N LEU A 175 5.67 22.71 3.20
CA LEU A 175 5.65 21.53 2.33
C LEU A 175 4.94 20.36 3.02
N ASN A 176 4.01 19.70 2.32
CA ASN A 176 3.39 18.45 2.75
C ASN A 176 3.83 17.27 1.90
N ALA A 177 3.43 16.06 2.29
CA ALA A 177 3.80 14.82 1.62
C ALA A 177 3.36 14.77 0.15
N ALA A 178 2.15 15.26 -0.18
CA ALA A 178 1.68 15.33 -1.56
C ALA A 178 2.58 16.24 -2.42
N SER A 179 2.88 17.46 -1.95
CA SER A 179 3.78 18.36 -2.67
C SER A 179 5.19 17.83 -2.75
N ALA A 180 5.74 17.25 -1.67
CA ALA A 180 7.07 16.67 -1.67
C ALA A 180 7.20 15.50 -2.67
N ALA A 181 6.15 14.68 -2.79
CA ALA A 181 6.11 13.58 -3.74
C ALA A 181 6.05 14.07 -5.18
N LEU A 182 5.09 14.96 -5.49
CA LEU A 182 4.90 15.44 -6.86
C LEU A 182 6.06 16.31 -7.34
N LEU A 183 6.54 17.25 -6.50
CA LEU A 183 7.72 18.07 -6.83
C LEU A 183 8.96 17.20 -6.99
N GLY A 184 9.16 16.22 -6.11
CA GLY A 184 10.28 15.28 -6.18
C GLY A 184 10.31 14.55 -7.52
N LEU A 185 9.19 13.97 -7.92
CA LEU A 185 9.06 13.28 -9.20
C LEU A 185 9.29 14.23 -10.39
N LEU A 186 8.61 15.38 -10.42
CA LEU A 186 8.70 16.33 -11.54
C LEU A 186 10.10 16.93 -11.71
N ARG A 187 10.81 17.20 -10.60
CA ARG A 187 12.17 17.77 -10.64
C ARG A 187 13.22 16.75 -11.05
N GLU A 188 13.08 15.49 -10.66
CA GLU A 188 13.98 14.42 -11.10
C GLU A 188 13.84 14.17 -12.60
N GLY A 189 12.62 14.11 -13.12
CA GLY A 189 12.37 14.07 -14.56
C GLY A 189 12.87 15.34 -15.28
N ALA A 190 12.83 16.51 -14.63
CA ALA A 190 13.34 17.76 -15.20
C ALA A 190 14.87 17.85 -15.23
N LYS A 191 15.62 17.22 -14.31
CA LYS A 191 17.10 17.21 -14.36
C LYS A 191 17.66 16.56 -15.63
N ALA A 192 16.86 15.73 -16.32
CA ALA A 192 17.18 15.20 -17.66
C ALA A 192 17.05 16.24 -18.80
N SER A 193 16.58 17.46 -18.53
CA SER A 193 16.39 18.57 -19.47
C SER A 193 16.90 19.86 -18.83
N ALA A 194 17.95 20.47 -19.36
CA ALA A 194 18.66 21.64 -18.82
C ALA A 194 17.85 22.96 -18.72
N VAL A 195 16.51 22.93 -18.62
CA VAL A 195 15.65 24.10 -18.47
C VAL A 195 15.25 24.24 -17.00
N GLN A 196 16.12 24.85 -16.21
CA GLN A 196 15.82 25.32 -14.85
C GLN A 196 14.98 26.62 -14.94
N GLY A 197 13.86 26.69 -14.21
CA GLY A 197 13.13 27.96 -13.98
C GLY A 197 11.60 27.92 -13.94
N GLY A 198 10.96 26.77 -14.19
CA GLY A 198 9.49 26.69 -14.19
C GLY A 198 8.84 26.64 -12.79
N ASN A 199 7.51 26.78 -12.74
CA ASN A 199 6.65 26.43 -11.59
C ASN A 199 5.91 25.10 -11.87
N PRO A 200 6.51 23.92 -11.58
CA PRO A 200 5.93 22.63 -11.91
C PRO A 200 4.55 22.39 -11.29
N LEU A 201 4.33 22.84 -10.04
CA LEU A 201 3.04 22.69 -9.38
C LEU A 201 1.97 23.59 -10.01
N GLY A 202 2.34 24.80 -10.43
CA GLY A 202 1.44 25.68 -11.18
C GLY A 202 1.02 25.07 -12.52
N ALA A 203 1.98 24.52 -13.27
CA ALA A 203 1.70 23.83 -14.54
C ALA A 203 0.82 22.58 -14.34
N TYR A 204 1.08 21.82 -13.27
CA TYR A 204 0.23 20.70 -12.87
C TYR A 204 -1.19 21.16 -12.53
N ALA A 205 -1.35 22.17 -11.66
CA ALA A 205 -2.66 22.67 -11.25
C ALA A 205 -3.48 23.19 -12.44
N GLN A 206 -2.86 23.91 -13.38
CA GLN A 206 -3.51 24.35 -14.61
C GLN A 206 -3.96 23.18 -15.48
N THR A 207 -3.16 22.11 -15.57
CA THR A 207 -3.51 20.92 -16.36
C THR A 207 -4.65 20.15 -15.69
N PHE A 208 -4.58 19.96 -14.37
CA PHE A 208 -5.64 19.32 -13.60
C PHE A 208 -6.97 20.07 -13.75
N GLN A 209 -6.95 21.41 -13.61
CA GLN A 209 -8.13 22.25 -13.79
C GLN A 209 -8.71 22.11 -15.21
N ARG A 210 -7.88 22.07 -16.25
CA ARG A 210 -8.35 21.87 -17.63
C ARG A 210 -9.02 20.50 -17.84
N LEU A 211 -8.51 19.45 -17.20
CA LEU A 211 -9.05 18.09 -17.36
C LEU A 211 -10.33 17.87 -16.55
N PHE A 212 -10.41 18.40 -15.33
CA PHE A 212 -11.45 18.03 -14.37
C PHE A 212 -12.35 19.18 -13.92
N GLY A 213 -12.05 20.41 -14.33
CA GLY A 213 -12.81 21.60 -13.93
C GLY A 213 -12.61 22.03 -12.47
N THR A 214 -11.86 21.28 -11.67
CA THR A 214 -11.56 21.60 -10.26
C THR A 214 -10.78 22.91 -10.19
N PRO A 215 -11.28 23.94 -9.47
CA PRO A 215 -10.57 25.21 -9.32
C PRO A 215 -9.17 25.04 -8.73
N ALA A 216 -8.20 25.80 -9.23
CA ALA A 216 -6.83 25.75 -8.72
C ALA A 216 -6.73 26.04 -7.21
N ALA A 217 -7.66 26.81 -6.65
CA ALA A 217 -7.73 27.09 -5.22
C ALA A 217 -8.07 25.86 -4.36
N GLU A 218 -8.77 24.86 -4.90
CA GLU A 218 -9.10 23.61 -4.20
C GLU A 218 -7.96 22.59 -4.27
N LEU A 219 -7.13 22.67 -5.31
CA LEU A 219 -5.92 21.86 -5.50
C LEU A 219 -4.80 22.23 -4.55
N LEU A 220 -4.90 23.39 -3.91
CA LEU A 220 -3.91 23.93 -3.01
C LEU A 220 -4.52 24.07 -1.60
N GLN A 221 -3.71 23.90 -0.56
CA GLN A 221 -4.19 24.02 0.82
C GLN A 221 -3.39 25.04 1.63
N PRO A 222 -4.01 25.72 2.62
CA PRO A 222 -3.31 26.60 3.54
C PRO A 222 -2.20 25.88 4.33
N ARG A 223 -1.03 26.52 4.47
CA ARG A 223 0.15 25.94 5.14
C ARG A 223 -0.10 25.55 6.61
N ASN A 224 -0.99 26.26 7.31
CA ASN A 224 -1.36 25.97 8.69
C ASN A 224 -2.13 24.63 8.85
N ARG A 225 -2.79 24.13 7.79
CA ARG A 225 -3.46 22.82 7.80
C ARG A 225 -2.45 21.67 7.88
N VAL A 226 -1.28 21.83 7.25
CA VAL A 226 -0.20 20.83 7.20
C VAL A 226 0.30 20.50 8.61
N ALA A 227 0.61 21.53 9.41
CA ALA A 227 1.12 21.34 10.77
C ALA A 227 0.12 20.59 11.69
N ARG A 228 -1.18 20.88 11.55
CA ARG A 228 -2.24 20.22 12.33
C ARG A 228 -2.45 18.76 11.91
N GLN A 229 -2.31 18.44 10.62
CA GLN A 229 -2.44 17.08 10.10
C GLN A 229 -1.34 16.15 10.61
N LEU A 230 -0.09 16.62 10.68
CA LEU A 230 1.03 15.81 11.17
C LEU A 230 0.85 15.38 12.63
N GLN A 231 0.45 16.30 13.51
CA GLN A 231 0.20 16.01 14.92
C GLN A 231 -0.97 15.02 15.12
N ALA A 232 -2.01 15.13 14.29
CA ALA A 232 -3.17 14.24 14.35
C ALA A 232 -2.86 12.81 13.87
N LYS A 233 -2.00 12.64 12.86
CA LYS A 233 -1.66 11.32 12.29
C LYS A 233 -0.89 10.41 13.23
N ALA A 234 -0.03 10.95 14.10
CA ALA A 234 0.85 10.15 14.98
C ALA A 234 0.10 9.35 16.07
N ALA A 235 -1.14 9.74 16.40
CA ALA A 235 -1.99 9.08 17.40
C ALA A 235 -3.32 8.59 16.81
N LEU A 236 -3.39 8.48 15.48
CA LEU A 236 -4.63 8.20 14.78
C LEU A 236 -4.98 6.71 14.87
N ALA A 237 -5.98 6.37 15.68
CA ALA A 237 -6.58 5.05 15.73
C ALA A 237 -8.09 5.12 15.44
N PRO A 238 -8.67 4.12 14.77
CA PRO A 238 -10.12 4.01 14.62
C PRO A 238 -10.82 3.87 15.98
N PRO A 239 -12.11 4.27 16.08
CA PRO A 239 -12.92 3.90 17.24
C PRO A 239 -12.85 2.40 17.51
N SER A 240 -12.71 2.00 18.78
CA SER A 240 -12.39 0.61 19.15
C SER A 240 -13.46 -0.41 18.78
N ASN A 241 -14.70 0.03 18.57
CA ASN A 241 -15.84 -0.78 18.18
C ASN A 241 -16.16 -0.70 16.67
N LEU A 242 -15.35 -0.01 15.87
CA LEU A 242 -15.64 0.21 14.45
C LEU A 242 -15.41 -1.05 13.58
N MET A 243 -14.39 -1.86 13.91
CA MET A 243 -13.91 -2.93 13.03
C MET A 243 -13.89 -4.30 13.71
N GLN A 244 -14.08 -5.35 12.91
CA GLN A 244 -13.81 -6.75 13.23
C GLN A 244 -12.68 -7.31 12.35
N LEU A 245 -12.25 -8.54 12.60
CA LEU A 245 -11.27 -9.21 11.74
C LEU A 245 -11.89 -9.52 10.34
N PRO A 246 -11.10 -9.51 9.25
CA PRO A 246 -11.61 -9.56 7.87
C PRO A 246 -11.98 -10.98 7.37
N TRP A 247 -12.28 -11.90 8.29
CA TRP A 247 -12.85 -13.21 8.00
C TRP A 247 -14.13 -13.39 8.80
N ARG A 248 -14.96 -14.36 8.40
CA ARG A 248 -16.28 -14.59 9.02
C ARG A 248 -16.21 -14.68 10.55
N GLN A 249 -17.16 -14.04 11.22
CA GLN A 249 -17.37 -14.20 12.65
C GLN A 249 -17.54 -15.69 13.01
N GLY A 250 -16.95 -16.11 14.13
CA GLY A 250 -16.95 -17.50 14.58
C GLY A 250 -15.82 -18.37 14.01
N TYR A 251 -14.98 -17.83 13.12
CA TYR A 251 -13.84 -18.55 12.53
C TYR A 251 -12.50 -17.98 13.00
N SER A 252 -11.44 -18.77 12.81
CA SER A 252 -10.07 -18.39 13.19
C SER A 252 -9.12 -18.55 12.02
N TRP A 253 -8.42 -17.48 11.65
CA TRP A 253 -7.32 -17.50 10.66
C TRP A 253 -6.00 -17.13 11.33
N GLN A 254 -4.89 -17.29 10.62
CA GLN A 254 -3.55 -17.05 11.11
C GLN A 254 -2.98 -15.76 10.49
N PRO A 255 -2.85 -14.65 11.25
CA PRO A 255 -2.20 -13.44 10.76
C PRO A 255 -0.68 -13.60 10.71
N ASN A 256 0.03 -12.95 9.79
CA ASN A 256 1.49 -12.77 9.85
C ASN A 256 1.87 -11.48 10.59
N GLY A 257 3.12 -11.02 10.46
CA GLY A 257 3.58 -9.74 11.04
C GLY A 257 3.12 -8.52 10.24
N ALA A 258 2.87 -7.40 10.93
CA ALA A 258 2.48 -6.15 10.27
C ALA A 258 3.58 -5.61 9.34
N HIS A 259 3.17 -4.98 8.25
CA HIS A 259 4.03 -4.43 7.21
C HIS A 259 3.33 -3.26 6.50
N SER A 260 4.07 -2.45 5.77
CA SER A 260 3.50 -1.44 4.88
C SER A 260 2.79 -2.10 3.70
N ASN A 261 1.88 -1.39 3.04
CA ASN A 261 1.17 -1.93 1.86
C ASN A 261 2.09 -2.50 0.78
N THR A 262 3.32 -1.98 0.65
CA THR A 262 4.31 -2.44 -0.33
C THR A 262 5.28 -3.49 0.22
N GLY A 263 5.21 -3.82 1.51
CA GLY A 263 6.12 -4.74 2.18
C GLY A 263 7.52 -4.18 2.51
N SER A 264 7.85 -2.95 2.10
CA SER A 264 9.21 -2.40 2.25
C SER A 264 9.30 -0.98 2.81
N GLY A 265 8.17 -0.27 2.91
CA GLY A 265 8.07 1.12 3.36
C GLY A 265 7.58 1.27 4.81
N TYR A 266 7.00 2.45 5.06
CA TYR A 266 6.30 2.88 6.27
C TYR A 266 4.99 3.56 5.85
N PRO A 267 3.93 3.65 6.68
CA PRO A 267 3.73 2.99 7.97
C PRO A 267 3.43 1.49 7.82
N TYR A 268 3.43 0.76 8.94
CA TYR A 268 2.98 -0.65 8.98
C TYR A 268 1.44 -0.68 9.03
N SER A 269 0.84 -0.50 7.86
CA SER A 269 -0.60 -0.36 7.66
C SER A 269 -1.34 -1.66 7.38
N SER A 270 -0.60 -2.75 7.15
CA SER A 270 -1.13 -4.00 6.63
C SER A 270 -0.70 -5.19 7.46
N PHE A 271 -1.50 -6.24 7.41
CA PHE A 271 -1.12 -7.59 7.82
C PHE A 271 -1.79 -8.58 6.86
N ASP A 272 -1.17 -9.73 6.69
CA ASP A 272 -1.74 -10.80 5.88
C ASP A 272 -2.42 -11.81 6.77
N ALA A 273 -3.45 -12.47 6.25
CA ALA A 273 -4.10 -13.59 6.93
C ALA A 273 -4.45 -14.71 5.95
N SER A 274 -4.22 -15.94 6.40
CA SER A 274 -4.67 -17.16 5.73
C SER A 274 -5.17 -18.13 6.78
N TYR A 275 -6.11 -19.01 6.43
CA TYR A 275 -6.59 -20.02 7.37
C TYR A 275 -5.45 -20.97 7.79
N ASP A 276 -4.65 -21.39 6.82
CA ASP A 276 -3.66 -22.46 6.92
C ASP A 276 -2.35 -22.20 6.15
N TRP A 277 -2.18 -21.03 5.52
CA TRP A 277 -0.99 -20.67 4.75
C TRP A 277 -0.57 -21.74 3.72
N PRO A 278 -1.46 -22.11 2.78
CA PRO A 278 -1.28 -23.29 1.96
C PRO A 278 -0.43 -22.99 0.71
N ARG A 279 -0.22 -24.00 -0.13
CA ARG A 279 0.35 -23.83 -1.48
C ARG A 279 -0.72 -23.35 -2.47
N TRP A 280 -0.30 -22.76 -3.58
CA TRP A 280 -1.20 -22.48 -4.72
C TRP A 280 -1.97 -23.72 -5.16
N GLY A 281 -3.23 -23.53 -5.56
CA GLY A 281 -4.19 -24.58 -5.93
C GLY A 281 -4.99 -25.14 -4.76
N SER A 282 -4.69 -24.76 -3.52
CA SER A 282 -5.44 -25.20 -2.33
C SER A 282 -6.77 -24.45 -2.19
N ALA A 283 -7.68 -25.01 -1.39
CA ALA A 283 -8.94 -24.35 -1.04
C ALA A 283 -8.68 -23.02 -0.30
N THR A 284 -9.52 -22.03 -0.56
CA THR A 284 -9.48 -20.72 0.10
C THR A 284 -10.82 -20.38 0.73
N TYR A 285 -10.83 -19.38 1.61
CA TYR A 285 -11.97 -19.11 2.48
C TYR A 285 -12.48 -17.68 2.32
N SER A 286 -13.68 -17.45 2.85
CA SER A 286 -14.43 -16.20 2.67
C SER A 286 -13.78 -15.03 3.41
N VAL A 287 -13.54 -13.96 2.66
CA VAL A 287 -13.15 -12.64 3.16
C VAL A 287 -14.40 -11.79 3.34
N VAL A 288 -14.48 -11.07 4.45
CA VAL A 288 -15.63 -10.22 4.80
C VAL A 288 -15.20 -8.79 5.10
N ALA A 289 -16.13 -7.86 4.99
CA ALA A 289 -15.89 -6.48 5.38
C ALA A 289 -15.60 -6.40 6.89
N ALA A 290 -14.52 -5.72 7.25
CA ALA A 290 -14.14 -5.44 8.63
C ALA A 290 -15.09 -4.42 9.30
N HIS A 291 -15.73 -3.54 8.53
CA HIS A 291 -16.64 -2.51 9.03
C HIS A 291 -17.73 -2.18 8.01
N ALA A 292 -18.71 -1.38 8.42
CA ALA A 292 -19.71 -0.84 7.50
C ALA A 292 -19.11 0.22 6.58
N GLY A 293 -19.61 0.33 5.35
CA GLY A 293 -19.13 1.35 4.42
C GLY A 293 -19.58 1.12 2.99
N THR A 294 -19.05 1.95 2.10
CA THR A 294 -19.28 1.87 0.66
C THR A 294 -18.15 1.10 0.00
N VAL A 295 -18.50 0.15 -0.87
CA VAL A 295 -17.57 -0.66 -1.64
C VAL A 295 -17.06 0.08 -2.87
N ARG A 296 -15.76 -0.05 -3.14
CA ARG A 296 -15.12 0.17 -4.44
C ARG A 296 -14.37 -1.10 -4.85
N VAL A 297 -14.75 -1.69 -5.98
CA VAL A 297 -14.03 -2.76 -6.66
C VAL A 297 -13.00 -2.11 -7.56
N LEU A 298 -11.72 -2.24 -7.19
CA LEU A 298 -10.59 -1.61 -7.89
C LEU A 298 -10.09 -2.48 -9.05
N SER A 299 -10.27 -3.80 -8.93
CA SER A 299 -10.03 -4.80 -9.99
C SER A 299 -10.64 -6.14 -9.53
N ARG A 300 -10.54 -7.17 -10.37
CA ARG A 300 -10.93 -8.55 -9.99
C ARG A 300 -10.23 -9.11 -8.75
N CYS A 301 -9.11 -8.53 -8.31
CA CYS A 301 -8.35 -9.00 -7.13
C CYS A 301 -8.14 -7.96 -6.04
N GLN A 302 -8.85 -6.82 -6.10
CA GLN A 302 -8.71 -5.75 -5.11
C GLN A 302 -10.05 -5.05 -4.81
N VAL A 303 -10.39 -4.95 -3.52
CA VAL A 303 -11.58 -4.26 -3.03
C VAL A 303 -11.20 -3.27 -1.94
N ARG A 304 -11.91 -2.14 -1.88
CA ARG A 304 -11.86 -1.19 -0.77
C ARG A 304 -13.26 -1.00 -0.17
N VAL A 305 -13.34 -0.89 1.16
CA VAL A 305 -14.56 -0.51 1.87
C VAL A 305 -14.28 0.76 2.66
N THR A 306 -15.04 1.83 2.39
CA THR A 306 -14.83 3.15 3.00
C THR A 306 -15.99 3.55 3.88
N HIS A 307 -15.73 3.81 5.16
CA HIS A 307 -16.70 4.28 6.14
C HIS A 307 -16.86 5.81 6.04
N PRO A 308 -18.06 6.37 6.30
CA PRO A 308 -18.29 7.83 6.24
C PRO A 308 -17.34 8.68 7.09
N SER A 309 -16.78 8.13 8.17
CA SER A 309 -15.78 8.83 9.02
C SER A 309 -14.42 9.08 8.34
N GLY A 310 -14.18 8.48 7.16
CA GLY A 310 -12.92 8.55 6.43
C GLY A 310 -12.00 7.34 6.67
N TRP A 311 -12.32 6.49 7.64
CA TRP A 311 -11.65 5.19 7.82
C TRP A 311 -12.03 4.24 6.69
N ALA A 312 -11.05 3.52 6.17
CA ALA A 312 -11.26 2.54 5.13
C ALA A 312 -10.36 1.32 5.30
N THR A 313 -10.77 0.21 4.69
CA THR A 313 -10.02 -1.03 4.66
C THR A 313 -9.83 -1.50 3.21
N ASN A 314 -8.63 -1.97 2.89
CA ASN A 314 -8.30 -2.51 1.58
C ASN A 314 -8.06 -4.01 1.67
N TYR A 315 -8.54 -4.75 0.66
CA TYR A 315 -8.49 -6.20 0.57
C TYR A 315 -7.85 -6.54 -0.77
N TYR A 316 -6.64 -7.08 -0.73
CA TYR A 316 -5.86 -7.46 -1.93
C TYR A 316 -5.57 -8.97 -1.95
N HIS A 317 -5.15 -9.47 -3.12
CA HIS A 317 -5.12 -10.90 -3.44
C HIS A 317 -6.50 -11.56 -3.35
N MET A 318 -7.54 -10.82 -3.73
CA MET A 318 -8.93 -11.29 -3.72
C MET A 318 -9.25 -12.14 -4.97
N ASP A 319 -10.32 -12.90 -4.89
CA ASP A 319 -10.98 -13.62 -5.99
C ASP A 319 -12.48 -13.74 -5.70
N GLN A 320 -13.27 -14.06 -6.73
CA GLN A 320 -14.72 -14.28 -6.63
C GLN A 320 -15.43 -13.13 -5.89
N ILE A 321 -15.07 -11.90 -6.24
CA ILE A 321 -15.68 -10.69 -5.68
C ILE A 321 -17.17 -10.71 -6.02
N GLN A 322 -18.01 -10.59 -4.99
CA GLN A 322 -19.47 -10.69 -5.06
C GLN A 322 -20.17 -9.40 -4.60
N VAL A 323 -19.43 -8.29 -4.61
CA VAL A 323 -19.90 -6.95 -4.30
C VAL A 323 -19.64 -6.01 -5.47
N SER A 324 -20.37 -4.90 -5.54
CA SER A 324 -20.29 -3.94 -6.65
C SER A 324 -19.87 -2.54 -6.19
N ASN A 325 -19.37 -1.72 -7.11
CA ASN A 325 -19.09 -0.30 -6.87
C ASN A 325 -20.32 0.43 -6.32
N GLY A 326 -20.15 1.19 -5.24
CA GLY A 326 -21.22 1.93 -4.58
C GLY A 326 -22.11 1.11 -3.63
N GLN A 327 -21.94 -0.22 -3.58
CA GLN A 327 -22.70 -1.07 -2.68
C GLN A 327 -22.39 -0.73 -1.22
N GLN A 328 -23.43 -0.54 -0.41
CA GLN A 328 -23.31 -0.41 1.03
C GLN A 328 -23.19 -1.80 1.66
N VAL A 329 -22.22 -1.96 2.55
CA VAL A 329 -21.98 -3.21 3.29
C VAL A 329 -21.91 -2.93 4.79
N SER A 330 -22.14 -3.95 5.60
CA SER A 330 -21.89 -3.95 7.05
C SER A 330 -20.70 -4.84 7.38
N ALA A 331 -20.18 -4.73 8.60
CA ALA A 331 -19.22 -5.72 9.12
C ALA A 331 -19.76 -7.15 8.90
N ASP A 332 -18.87 -8.08 8.59
CA ASP A 332 -19.16 -9.49 8.26
C ASP A 332 -19.86 -9.75 6.91
N THR A 333 -20.17 -8.71 6.13
CA THR A 333 -20.65 -8.90 4.74
C THR A 333 -19.56 -9.54 3.90
N LYS A 334 -19.83 -10.71 3.31
CA LYS A 334 -18.86 -11.41 2.44
C LYS A 334 -18.58 -10.59 1.17
N LEU A 335 -17.29 -10.28 0.97
CA LEU A 335 -16.78 -9.56 -0.19
C LEU A 335 -16.38 -10.52 -1.32
N GLY A 336 -15.82 -11.68 -0.96
CA GLY A 336 -15.31 -12.69 -1.88
C GLY A 336 -14.52 -13.77 -1.14
N VAL A 337 -13.47 -14.30 -1.76
CA VAL A 337 -12.46 -15.16 -1.12
C VAL A 337 -11.07 -14.58 -1.39
N TYR A 338 -10.05 -15.01 -0.66
CA TYR A 338 -8.67 -14.78 -1.12
C TYR A 338 -8.32 -15.78 -2.23
N ALA A 339 -7.49 -15.36 -3.18
CA ALA A 339 -7.20 -16.10 -4.40
C ALA A 339 -6.39 -17.37 -4.12
N GLY A 340 -6.85 -18.51 -4.66
CA GLY A 340 -6.17 -19.80 -4.55
C GLY A 340 -5.06 -20.02 -5.57
N ASN A 341 -4.93 -19.16 -6.59
CA ASN A 341 -3.94 -19.29 -7.66
C ASN A 341 -3.20 -17.97 -7.90
N ILE A 342 -1.95 -18.06 -8.37
CA ILE A 342 -1.05 -16.92 -8.54
C ILE A 342 -1.56 -15.89 -9.56
N ASN A 343 -2.15 -16.36 -10.68
CA ASN A 343 -2.63 -15.48 -11.75
C ASN A 343 -3.77 -14.58 -11.28
N THR A 344 -4.63 -15.08 -10.40
CA THR A 344 -5.75 -14.30 -9.85
C THR A 344 -5.29 -13.45 -8.68
N ALA A 345 -4.44 -13.98 -7.80
CA ALA A 345 -3.88 -13.22 -6.69
C ALA A 345 -3.12 -11.97 -7.17
N LEU A 346 -2.40 -12.10 -8.29
CA LEU A 346 -1.58 -11.06 -8.89
C LEU A 346 -2.20 -10.56 -10.19
N CYS A 347 -3.52 -10.33 -10.20
CA CYS A 347 -4.29 -10.02 -11.41
C CYS A 347 -3.70 -8.90 -12.27
N GLU A 348 -2.94 -7.99 -11.65
CA GLU A 348 -2.19 -6.95 -12.38
C GLU A 348 -0.71 -6.86 -12.02
N GLY A 349 -0.20 -7.80 -11.21
CA GLY A 349 1.22 -7.91 -10.87
C GLY A 349 1.52 -7.90 -9.37
N GLY A 350 2.80 -7.72 -9.05
CA GLY A 350 3.36 -7.92 -7.72
C GLY A 350 3.93 -9.32 -7.54
N SER A 351 4.13 -9.73 -6.28
CA SER A 351 4.65 -11.04 -5.90
C SER A 351 3.87 -11.57 -4.71
N SER A 352 3.72 -12.89 -4.60
CA SER A 352 3.09 -13.56 -3.47
C SER A 352 3.64 -14.98 -3.31
N THR A 353 3.75 -15.45 -2.07
CA THR A 353 4.30 -16.79 -1.73
C THR A 353 3.25 -17.90 -1.80
N GLY A 354 1.97 -17.59 -1.63
CA GLY A 354 0.88 -18.55 -1.55
C GLY A 354 -0.46 -17.86 -1.26
N PRO A 355 -1.58 -18.60 -1.22
CA PRO A 355 -2.91 -18.05 -0.92
C PRO A 355 -3.00 -17.37 0.45
N HIS A 356 -3.22 -16.06 0.46
CA HIS A 356 -3.53 -15.25 1.64
C HIS A 356 -4.31 -13.99 1.23
N LEU A 357 -4.98 -13.38 2.19
CA LEU A 357 -5.50 -12.01 2.10
C LEU A 357 -4.40 -11.04 2.52
N HIS A 358 -4.13 -10.01 1.72
CA HIS A 358 -3.41 -8.81 2.17
C HIS A 358 -4.42 -7.75 2.59
N PHE A 359 -4.43 -7.40 3.88
CA PHE A 359 -5.41 -6.48 4.47
C PHE A 359 -4.72 -5.21 4.95
N SER A 360 -5.24 -4.04 4.59
CA SER A 360 -4.66 -2.73 4.96
C SER A 360 -5.67 -1.77 5.58
N LEU A 361 -5.20 -0.94 6.50
CA LEU A 361 -5.93 0.17 7.11
C LEU A 361 -5.59 1.51 6.45
N LEU A 362 -6.62 2.32 6.18
CA LEU A 362 -6.50 3.64 5.58
C LEU A 362 -7.35 4.68 6.31
N TYR A 363 -6.95 5.93 6.23
CA TYR A 363 -7.75 7.08 6.64
C TYR A 363 -7.63 8.21 5.60
N ASN A 364 -8.77 8.69 5.09
CA ASN A 364 -8.86 9.70 4.03
C ASN A 364 -7.95 9.37 2.82
N GLY A 365 -7.91 8.09 2.43
CA GLY A 365 -7.10 7.62 1.30
C GLY A 365 -5.60 7.45 1.58
N ALA A 366 -5.08 7.80 2.76
CA ALA A 366 -3.71 7.46 3.14
C ALA A 366 -3.69 6.11 3.88
N PHE A 367 -2.71 5.26 3.59
CA PHE A 367 -2.37 4.13 4.46
C PHE A 367 -1.86 4.67 5.80
N VAL A 368 -2.36 4.12 6.90
CA VAL A 368 -1.99 4.55 8.25
C VAL A 368 -1.57 3.37 9.09
N SER A 369 -0.75 3.62 10.12
CA SER A 369 -0.24 2.55 10.99
C SER A 369 -1.37 1.78 11.64
N LEU A 370 -1.21 0.46 11.73
CA LEU A 370 -2.09 -0.39 12.51
C LEU A 370 -1.90 -0.19 14.02
N GLN A 371 -0.80 0.41 14.47
CA GLN A 371 -0.48 0.54 15.90
C GLN A 371 -1.66 1.07 16.72
N GLY A 372 -2.14 0.26 17.66
CA GLY A 372 -3.24 0.63 18.56
C GLY A 372 -4.65 0.49 17.97
N ALA A 373 -4.80 0.14 16.68
CA ALA A 373 -6.10 -0.15 16.09
C ALA A 373 -6.73 -1.37 16.76
N SER A 374 -8.06 -1.36 16.89
CA SER A 374 -8.83 -2.48 17.44
C SER A 374 -9.63 -3.20 16.36
N PHE A 375 -9.63 -4.53 16.41
CA PHE A 375 -10.46 -5.42 15.61
C PHE A 375 -11.21 -6.35 16.56
N GLY A 376 -12.49 -6.11 16.79
CA GLY A 376 -13.20 -6.69 17.93
C GLY A 376 -12.48 -6.35 19.24
N PRO A 377 -12.23 -7.32 20.14
CA PRO A 377 -11.52 -7.06 21.39
C PRO A 377 -10.01 -6.89 21.22
N TYR A 378 -9.45 -7.14 20.03
CA TYR A 378 -8.01 -7.22 19.81
C TYR A 378 -7.41 -5.86 19.48
N ARG A 379 -6.56 -5.32 20.35
CA ARG A 379 -5.71 -4.17 20.04
C ARG A 379 -4.39 -4.65 19.46
N ILE A 380 -4.06 -4.25 18.24
CA ILE A 380 -2.82 -4.67 17.58
C ILE A 380 -1.63 -3.81 18.04
N ASN A 381 -0.49 -4.45 18.28
CA ASN A 381 0.81 -3.80 18.47
C ASN A 381 1.70 -4.18 17.28
N VAL A 382 2.23 -3.19 16.56
CA VAL A 382 3.09 -3.45 15.39
C VAL A 382 4.52 -3.77 15.82
N GLY A 383 5.23 -4.53 14.98
CA GLY A 383 6.65 -4.85 15.20
C GLY A 383 7.58 -3.68 14.82
N THR A 384 8.88 -3.96 14.73
CA THR A 384 9.90 -2.93 14.43
C THR A 384 10.42 -2.93 12.99
N SER A 385 10.10 -3.96 12.21
CA SER A 385 10.39 -4.05 10.77
C SER A 385 9.16 -4.59 10.02
N ASN A 386 9.08 -4.36 8.70
CA ASN A 386 8.08 -5.03 7.87
C ASN A 386 8.14 -6.55 8.12
N TYR A 387 6.97 -7.16 8.33
CA TYR A 387 6.79 -8.59 8.59
C TYR A 387 7.39 -9.10 9.91
N ASP A 388 7.79 -8.22 10.83
CA ASP A 388 8.24 -8.62 12.16
C ASP A 388 7.12 -9.38 12.89
N ASN A 389 7.41 -10.63 13.24
CA ASN A 389 6.48 -11.58 13.83
C ASN A 389 6.94 -12.09 15.20
N ASP A 390 7.99 -11.48 15.79
CA ASP A 390 8.40 -11.78 17.16
C ASP A 390 7.29 -11.32 18.11
N CYS A 391 6.69 -12.28 18.83
CA CYS A 391 5.52 -12.03 19.68
C CYS A 391 5.78 -11.08 20.87
N ARG A 392 7.06 -10.76 21.14
CA ARG A 392 7.43 -9.71 22.10
C ARG A 392 7.19 -8.30 21.56
N ARG A 393 7.12 -8.15 20.24
CA ARG A 393 6.99 -6.87 19.51
C ARG A 393 5.66 -6.81 18.76
N TYR A 394 5.32 -7.86 18.02
CA TYR A 394 4.09 -7.94 17.24
C TYR A 394 3.07 -8.89 17.87
N TYR A 395 1.89 -8.38 18.23
CA TYR A 395 0.81 -9.20 18.80
C TYR A 395 -0.55 -8.50 18.68
N PHE A 396 -1.61 -9.32 18.74
CA PHE A 396 -2.98 -8.88 18.99
C PHE A 396 -3.31 -9.05 20.47
N TYR A 397 -3.47 -7.97 21.22
CA TYR A 397 -3.84 -8.02 22.63
C TYR A 397 -5.34 -8.10 22.80
N ASN A 398 -5.85 -9.22 23.29
CA ASN A 398 -7.26 -9.37 23.62
C ASN A 398 -7.57 -8.55 24.89
N GLN A 399 -8.24 -7.42 24.74
CA GLN A 399 -8.56 -6.51 25.84
C GLN A 399 -9.58 -7.10 26.81
N SER A 400 -10.41 -8.06 26.37
CA SER A 400 -11.39 -8.73 27.22
C SER A 400 -10.80 -9.88 28.04
N ALA A 401 -9.78 -10.57 27.50
CA ALA A 401 -9.15 -11.73 28.16
C ALA A 401 -7.78 -11.42 28.80
N GLY A 402 -7.17 -10.27 28.47
CA GLY A 402 -5.87 -9.86 28.96
C GLY A 402 -4.68 -10.62 28.35
N THR A 403 -4.85 -11.28 27.19
CA THR A 403 -3.86 -12.18 26.60
C THR A 403 -3.34 -11.70 25.23
N PRO A 404 -2.01 -11.81 24.97
CA PRO A 404 -1.46 -11.57 23.63
C PRO A 404 -1.66 -12.79 22.72
N HIS A 405 -1.99 -12.53 21.45
CA HIS A 405 -2.07 -13.53 20.39
C HIS A 405 -0.98 -13.22 19.33
N CYS A 406 -0.14 -14.23 19.07
CA CYS A 406 1.02 -14.10 18.19
C CYS A 406 0.66 -14.36 16.72
N ALA A 407 1.54 -13.91 15.82
CA ALA A 407 1.50 -14.30 14.41
C ALA A 407 1.56 -15.83 14.22
N PHE A 408 1.03 -16.31 13.09
CA PHE A 408 0.96 -17.72 12.69
C PHE A 408 0.29 -18.64 13.71
N ARG A 409 -0.64 -18.09 14.50
CA ARG A 409 -1.53 -18.83 15.39
C ARG A 409 -2.99 -18.49 15.07
N PRO A 410 -3.92 -19.42 15.20
CA PRO A 410 -5.34 -19.13 14.99
C PRO A 410 -5.82 -17.98 15.89
N LEU A 411 -6.37 -16.94 15.27
CA LEU A 411 -6.97 -15.78 15.91
C LEU A 411 -8.48 -15.81 15.65
N TYR A 412 -9.26 -16.06 16.71
CA TYR A 412 -10.72 -16.15 16.62
C TYR A 412 -11.34 -14.78 16.33
N ASN A 413 -12.35 -14.72 15.45
CA ASN A 413 -13.14 -13.50 15.23
C ASN A 413 -14.46 -13.54 16.01
N PRO A 414 -14.58 -12.81 17.14
CA PRO A 414 -15.84 -12.69 17.87
C PRO A 414 -16.82 -11.69 17.24
N GLY A 415 -16.43 -10.95 16.19
CA GLY A 415 -17.20 -9.85 15.61
C GLY A 415 -16.77 -8.49 16.17
N LEU A 416 -17.63 -7.48 16.00
CA LEU A 416 -17.42 -6.14 16.56
C LEU A 416 -17.41 -6.18 18.10
N ALA A 417 -16.59 -5.33 18.71
CA ALA A 417 -16.70 -5.04 20.14
C ALA A 417 -17.93 -4.17 20.42
N LEU A 418 -18.50 -4.31 21.62
CA LEU A 418 -19.64 -3.50 22.08
C LEU A 418 -19.18 -2.13 22.58
#